data_AF-A0A8J3I3T6-F1
#
_entry.id   AF-A0A8J3I3T6-F1
#
_cell.length_a   1.000
_cell.length_b   1.000
_cell.length_c   1.000
_cell.angle_alpha   90.00
_cell.angle_beta   90.00
_cell.angle_gamma   90.00
#
_symmetry.space_group_name_H-M   'P 1'
#
loop_
_entity.id
_entity.type
_entity.pdbx_description
1 polymer ?
#
loop_
_entity_poly.entity_id
_entity_poly.type
_entity_poly.pdbx_seq_one_letter_code
_entity_poly.pdbx_strand_id
1 'polypeptide(L)'
;MEEDFSDALPTATLQVSFKSPPPYPATASIGRLAQLGQEEAEGLGLPYGTGLKDGTSDANALVACAGIPSLAGLGPIGDKEHNAKEEAVPEATRYRATSSFVNITPTVAYAKAIS
;
A
#
# COMPACT_ATOMS: atom_id res chain seq x y z
N MET A 1 -49.59 29.15 -17.60
CA MET A 1 -49.66 28.03 -16.65
C MET A 1 -48.21 27.71 -16.33
N GLU A 2 -47.67 28.41 -15.33
CA GLU A 2 -46.31 28.19 -14.84
C GLU A 2 -46.37 26.97 -13.92
N GLU A 3 -45.59 25.94 -14.23
CA GLU A 3 -45.48 24.77 -13.38
C GLU A 3 -44.64 25.15 -12.16
N ASP A 4 -45.29 25.14 -10.99
CA ASP A 4 -44.67 25.34 -9.70
C ASP A 4 -43.90 24.07 -9.32
N PHE A 5 -42.57 24.11 -9.44
CA PHE A 5 -41.68 23.04 -8.98
C PHE A 5 -41.37 23.15 -7.46
N SER A 6 -42.36 23.56 -6.64
CA SER A 6 -42.19 23.68 -5.18
C SER A 6 -42.22 22.34 -4.43
N ASP A 7 -42.35 21.23 -5.14
CA ASP A 7 -42.16 19.91 -4.55
C ASP A 7 -40.69 19.72 -4.17
N ALA A 8 -40.43 19.77 -2.86
CA ALA A 8 -39.13 19.52 -2.25
C ALA A 8 -38.46 18.31 -2.91
N LEU A 9 -37.36 18.55 -3.62
CA LEU A 9 -36.55 17.48 -4.18
C LEU A 9 -36.24 16.48 -3.05
N PRO A 10 -36.50 15.18 -3.23
CA PRO A 10 -36.28 14.22 -2.16
C PRO A 10 -34.81 14.27 -1.75
N THR A 11 -34.56 14.70 -0.51
CA THR A 11 -33.22 14.72 0.06
C THR A 11 -32.76 13.28 0.21
N ALA A 12 -31.84 12.85 -0.66
CA ALA A 12 -31.25 11.52 -0.58
C ALA A 12 -29.98 11.57 0.28
N THR A 13 -29.91 10.73 1.30
CA THR A 13 -28.71 10.55 2.13
C THR A 13 -27.92 9.35 1.63
N LEU A 14 -26.66 9.58 1.26
CA LEU A 14 -25.71 8.51 0.92
C LEU A 14 -24.81 8.23 2.13
N GLN A 15 -24.81 6.98 2.60
CA GLN A 15 -23.87 6.50 3.61
C GLN A 15 -22.83 5.60 2.94
N VAL A 16 -21.54 5.89 3.15
CA VAL A 16 -20.44 5.12 2.58
C VAL A 16 -19.52 4.64 3.70
N SER A 17 -19.12 3.37 3.64
CA SER A 17 -18.12 2.78 4.53
C SER A 17 -16.95 2.24 3.71
N PHE A 18 -15.73 2.55 4.14
CA PHE A 18 -14.51 2.04 3.52
C PHE A 18 -13.75 1.16 4.50
N LYS A 19 -13.14 0.10 3.97
CA LYS A 19 -12.17 -0.71 4.68
C LYS A 19 -10.95 -0.87 3.80
N SER A 20 -9.80 -0.41 4.26
CA SER A 20 -8.52 -0.60 3.60
C SER A 20 -7.54 -1.27 4.57
N PRO A 21 -6.56 -2.05 4.06
CA PRO A 21 -5.44 -2.50 4.86
C PRO A 21 -4.70 -1.29 5.45
N PRO A 22 -4.10 -1.43 6.65
CA PRO A 22 -3.37 -0.34 7.25
C PRO A 22 -2.16 0.05 6.38
N PRO A 23 -1.73 1.32 6.42
CA PRO A 23 -0.50 1.74 5.77
C PRO A 23 0.69 0.99 6.38
N TYR A 24 1.72 0.75 5.57
CA TYR A 24 2.98 0.22 6.06
C TYR A 24 3.85 1.40 6.54
N PRO A 25 4.16 1.52 7.84
CA PRO A 25 4.82 2.72 8.36
C PRO A 25 6.33 2.69 8.11
N ALA A 26 6.91 3.83 7.75
CA ALA A 26 8.37 3.99 7.62
C ALA A 26 9.01 4.25 8.98
N THR A 27 9.34 3.19 9.72
CA THR A 27 9.96 3.29 11.05
C THR A 27 11.48 3.06 11.00
N ALA A 28 12.19 3.53 12.03
CA ALA A 28 13.63 3.26 12.16
C ALA A 28 13.95 1.76 12.28
N SER A 29 13.08 0.98 12.92
CA SER A 29 13.24 -0.47 13.04
C SER A 29 13.11 -1.19 11.70
N ILE A 30 12.19 -0.76 10.84
CA ILE A 30 12.11 -1.24 9.45
C ILE A 30 13.35 -0.84 8.66
N GLY A 31 13.82 0.39 8.83
CA GLY A 31 15.07 0.85 8.21
C GLY A 31 16.26 -0.04 8.59
N ARG A 32 16.38 -0.41 9.87
CA ARG A 32 17.45 -1.31 10.33
C ARG A 32 17.30 -2.72 9.75
N LEU A 33 16.08 -3.27 9.68
CA LEU A 33 15.85 -4.57 9.03
C LEU A 33 16.24 -4.55 7.56
N ALA A 34 15.90 -3.48 6.83
CA ALA A 34 16.26 -3.33 5.42
C ALA A 34 17.78 -3.29 5.23
N GLN A 35 18.50 -2.60 6.13
CA GLN A 35 19.96 -2.57 6.13
C GLN A 35 20.56 -3.96 6.39
N LEU A 36 20.03 -4.71 7.35
CA LEU A 36 20.46 -6.10 7.59
C LEU A 36 20.23 -6.98 6.34
N GLY A 37 19.09 -6.82 5.67
CA GLY A 37 18.83 -7.53 4.41
C GLY A 37 19.82 -7.19 3.30
N GLN A 38 20.28 -5.93 3.22
CA GLN A 38 21.33 -5.50 2.29
C GLN A 38 22.67 -6.14 2.61
N GLU A 39 23.08 -6.13 3.89
CA GLU A 39 24.33 -6.72 4.37
C GLU A 39 24.38 -8.23 4.04
N GLU A 40 23.30 -8.97 4.29
CA GLU A 40 23.20 -10.40 3.97
C GLU A 40 23.23 -10.66 2.46
N ALA A 41 22.53 -9.85 1.67
CA ALA A 41 22.52 -10.00 0.22
C ALA A 41 23.90 -9.72 -0.39
N GLU A 42 24.63 -8.72 0.12
CA GLU A 42 26.01 -8.44 -0.28
C GLU A 42 26.92 -9.64 0.00
N GLY A 43 26.80 -10.26 1.18
CA GLY A 43 27.54 -11.48 1.53
C GLY A 43 27.27 -12.66 0.59
N LEU A 44 26.07 -12.70 -0.01
CA LEU A 44 25.67 -13.71 -0.99
C LEU A 44 25.98 -13.32 -2.44
N GLY A 45 26.52 -12.13 -2.68
CA GLY A 45 26.72 -11.58 -4.02
C GLY A 45 25.41 -11.32 -4.77
N LEU A 46 24.31 -11.14 -4.04
CA LEU A 46 22.97 -10.95 -4.57
C LEU A 46 22.62 -9.46 -4.65
N PRO A 47 22.05 -9.00 -5.78
CA PRO A 47 21.51 -7.65 -5.86
C PRO A 47 20.27 -7.53 -4.98
N TYR A 48 20.34 -6.62 -4.00
CA TYR A 48 19.23 -6.29 -3.11
C TYR A 48 19.00 -4.78 -3.07
N GLY A 49 17.74 -4.38 -3.20
CA GLY A 49 17.34 -2.97 -3.13
C GLY A 49 16.13 -2.74 -2.24
N THR A 50 15.96 -1.50 -1.81
CA THR A 50 14.72 -1.04 -1.20
C THR A 50 13.86 -0.34 -2.24
N GLY A 51 12.56 -0.25 -2.00
CA GLY A 51 11.70 0.49 -2.91
C GLY A 51 10.26 0.61 -2.51
N LEU A 52 9.57 1.48 -3.24
CA LEU A 52 8.13 1.61 -3.20
C LEU A 52 7.51 0.57 -4.15
N LYS A 53 6.50 -0.14 -3.65
CA LYS A 53 5.55 -0.92 -4.45
C LYS A 53 4.16 -0.44 -4.08
N ASP A 54 3.28 -0.47 -5.08
CA ASP A 54 1.85 -0.34 -4.85
C ASP A 54 1.30 -1.64 -4.26
N GLY A 55 0.12 -1.56 -3.64
CA GLY A 55 -0.52 -2.68 -3.00
C GLY A 55 -0.13 -2.86 -1.52
N THR A 56 -0.49 -4.02 -0.98
CA THR A 56 -0.39 -4.32 0.46
C THR A 56 0.09 -5.75 0.63
N SER A 57 0.77 -6.04 1.73
CA SER A 57 1.09 -7.41 2.13
C SER A 57 0.75 -7.63 3.60
N ASP A 58 0.88 -8.87 4.07
CA ASP A 58 0.68 -9.19 5.50
C ASP A 58 1.64 -8.41 6.42
N ALA A 59 2.78 -7.96 5.89
CA ALA A 59 3.71 -7.11 6.63
C ALA A 59 3.07 -5.79 7.06
N ASN A 60 2.09 -5.25 6.32
CA ASN A 60 1.33 -4.07 6.73
C ASN A 60 0.63 -4.33 8.08
N ALA A 61 -0.03 -5.47 8.23
CA ALA A 61 -0.74 -5.81 9.46
C ALA A 61 0.23 -6.13 10.61
N LEU A 62 1.33 -6.85 10.33
CA LEU A 62 2.34 -7.16 11.34
C LEU A 62 2.96 -5.88 11.92
N VAL A 63 3.28 -4.91 11.08
CA VAL A 63 3.89 -3.67 11.54
C VAL A 63 2.86 -2.74 12.17
N ALA A 64 1.74 -2.47 11.49
CA ALA A 64 0.78 -1.47 11.93
C ALA A 64 -0.11 -1.92 13.09
N CYS A 65 -0.48 -3.21 13.13
CA CYS A 65 -1.39 -3.73 14.15
C CYS A 65 -0.67 -4.47 15.27
N ALA A 66 0.38 -5.25 14.95
CA ALA A 66 1.11 -6.02 15.95
C ALA A 66 2.39 -5.32 16.46
N GLY A 67 2.81 -4.22 15.82
CA GLY A 67 4.03 -3.51 16.18
C GLY A 67 5.31 -4.31 15.91
N ILE A 68 5.22 -5.38 15.11
CA ILE A 68 6.33 -6.27 14.79
C ILE A 68 7.04 -5.73 13.54
N PRO A 69 8.30 -5.28 13.63
CA PRO A 69 9.06 -4.90 12.44
C PRO A 69 9.16 -6.08 11.47
N SER A 70 8.76 -5.90 10.22
CA SER A 70 8.71 -6.96 9.20
C SER A 70 8.97 -6.34 7.84
N LEU A 71 9.77 -6.98 6.98
CA LEU A 71 9.99 -6.53 5.61
C LEU A 71 9.01 -7.21 4.65
N ALA A 72 8.52 -6.46 3.68
CA ALA A 72 7.77 -7.00 2.54
C ALA A 72 8.69 -7.19 1.33
N GLY A 73 8.26 -8.01 0.35
CA GLY A 73 8.91 -8.09 -0.96
C GLY A 73 10.19 -8.94 -1.05
N LEU A 74 10.56 -9.69 0.00
CA LEU A 74 11.76 -10.56 -0.01
C LEU A 74 11.70 -11.77 -0.96
N GLY A 75 10.65 -11.87 -1.79
CA GLY A 75 10.55 -12.88 -2.83
C GLY A 75 11.38 -12.53 -4.08
N PRO A 76 11.45 -13.44 -5.06
CA PRO A 76 12.04 -13.16 -6.36
C PRO A 76 11.30 -12.02 -7.06
N ILE A 77 12.01 -11.27 -7.90
CA ILE A 77 11.34 -10.32 -8.80
C ILE A 77 10.54 -11.12 -9.84
N GLY A 78 9.22 -10.99 -9.77
CA GLY A 78 8.27 -11.52 -10.74
C GLY A 78 7.79 -10.45 -11.72
N ASP A 79 7.17 -10.93 -12.80
CA ASP A 79 6.34 -10.14 -13.69
C ASP A 79 4.94 -10.78 -13.74
N LYS A 80 3.93 -10.00 -14.14
CA LYS A 80 2.59 -10.51 -14.42
C LYS A 80 1.91 -11.20 -13.22
N GLU A 81 2.25 -10.77 -12.00
CA GLU A 81 1.65 -11.20 -10.74
C GLU A 81 0.11 -11.19 -10.83
N HIS A 82 -0.54 -12.28 -10.36
CA HIS A 82 -2.00 -12.46 -10.40
C HIS A 82 -2.61 -12.67 -11.78
N ASN A 83 -1.85 -13.21 -12.75
CA ASN A 83 -2.42 -13.61 -14.04
C ASN A 83 -1.94 -14.99 -14.51
N ALA A 84 -2.57 -15.54 -15.55
CA ALA A 84 -2.28 -16.87 -16.07
C ALA A 84 -0.88 -17.01 -16.74
N LYS A 85 -0.16 -15.90 -16.90
CA LYS A 85 1.19 -15.80 -17.46
C LYS A 85 2.19 -15.31 -16.41
N GLU A 86 1.87 -15.45 -15.13
CA GLU A 86 2.74 -15.11 -14.02
C GLU A 86 4.07 -15.84 -14.17
N GLU A 87 5.16 -15.11 -14.04
CA GLU A 87 6.49 -15.64 -14.23
C GLU A 87 7.49 -14.96 -13.30
N ALA A 88 8.46 -15.74 -12.82
CA ALA A 88 9.68 -15.17 -12.29
C ALA A 88 10.53 -14.68 -13.46
N VAL A 89 11.10 -13.48 -13.36
CA VAL A 89 12.00 -12.98 -14.41
C VAL A 89 13.24 -13.89 -14.46
N PRO A 90 13.76 -14.32 -15.62
CA PRO A 90 14.88 -15.27 -15.68
C PRO A 90 16.17 -14.81 -14.96
N GLU A 91 16.36 -13.49 -14.79
CA GLU A 91 17.41 -12.87 -13.96
C GLU A 91 17.02 -12.70 -12.47
N ALA A 92 15.97 -13.36 -11.97
CA ALA A 92 15.39 -13.16 -10.62
C ALA A 92 16.25 -13.67 -9.45
N THR A 93 17.58 -13.57 -9.53
CA THR A 93 18.46 -13.47 -8.36
C THR A 93 18.40 -12.10 -7.69
N ARG A 94 17.64 -11.16 -8.25
CA ARG A 94 17.36 -9.85 -7.66
C ARG A 94 16.25 -9.98 -6.62
N TYR A 95 16.56 -9.61 -5.39
CA TYR A 95 15.62 -9.50 -4.27
C TYR A 95 15.32 -8.03 -3.99
N ARG A 96 14.11 -7.69 -3.52
CA ARG A 96 13.76 -6.29 -3.22
C ARG A 96 12.88 -6.18 -1.98
N ALA A 97 13.41 -5.64 -0.89
CA ALA A 97 12.53 -5.24 0.20
C ALA A 97 11.69 -4.02 -0.21
N THR A 98 10.41 -4.07 0.11
CA THR A 98 9.52 -2.94 -0.08
C THR A 98 9.29 -2.23 1.25
N SER A 99 9.44 -0.90 1.22
CA SER A 99 9.04 -0.01 2.31
C SER A 99 7.94 0.88 1.76
N SER A 100 6.69 0.53 1.96
CA SER A 100 5.58 1.25 1.34
C SER A 100 5.45 2.66 1.94
N PHE A 101 5.51 3.69 1.11
CA PHE A 101 4.80 4.94 1.36
C PHE A 101 3.51 4.86 0.56
N VAL A 102 2.39 4.62 1.22
CA VAL A 102 1.10 4.84 0.57
C VAL A 102 0.84 6.34 0.61
N ASN A 103 0.97 7.01 -0.53
CA ASN A 103 0.53 8.39 -0.68
C ASN A 103 -1.00 8.39 -0.81
N ILE A 104 -1.70 8.08 0.29
CA ILE A 104 -3.13 8.40 0.38
C ILE A 104 -3.18 9.88 0.70
N THR A 105 -3.20 10.74 -0.33
CA THR A 105 -3.75 12.07 -0.15
C THR A 105 -5.25 11.85 0.09
N PRO A 106 -5.81 12.07 1.28
CA PRO A 106 -7.24 12.11 1.39
C PRO A 106 -7.64 13.46 0.77
N THR A 107 -8.13 13.44 -0.47
CA THR A 107 -8.91 14.56 -1.01
C THR A 107 -10.20 14.61 -0.19
N VAL A 108 -10.12 15.12 1.03
CA VAL A 108 -11.27 15.51 1.83
C VAL A 108 -11.78 16.79 1.17
N ALA A 109 -12.68 16.64 0.21
CA ALA A 109 -13.55 17.74 -0.21
C ALA A 109 -14.36 18.13 1.02
N TYR A 110 -13.95 19.22 1.65
CA TYR A 110 -14.64 19.87 2.77
C TYR A 110 -15.98 20.42 2.25
N ALA A 111 -17.02 19.60 2.26
CA ALA A 111 -18.39 20.08 2.06
C ALA A 111 -18.79 20.82 3.33
N LYS A 112 -18.58 22.13 3.28
CA LYS A 112 -18.97 23.16 4.25
C LYS A 112 -20.39 22.90 4.77
N ALA A 113 -20.52 22.66 6.07
CA ALA A 113 -21.79 22.68 6.77
C ALA A 113 -22.46 24.06 6.54
N ILE A 114 -23.66 24.03 5.98
CA ILE A 114 -24.52 25.19 5.83
C ILE A 114 -25.30 25.29 7.14
N SER A 115 -25.11 26.40 7.84
CA SER A 115 -25.87 26.85 9.02
C SER A 115 -27.31 27.15 8.66
#